data_AF-A0A4Q5X1J7-F1
#
_entry.id   AF-A0A4Q5X1J7-F1
#
_cell.length_a   1.000
_cell.length_b   1.000
_cell.length_c   1.000
_cell.angle_alpha   90.00
_cell.angle_beta   90.00
_cell.angle_gamma   90.00
#
_symmetry.space_group_name_H-M   'P 1'
#
loop_
_entity.id
_entity.type
_entity.pdbx_description
1 polymer ?
#
loop_
_entity_poly.entity_id
_entity_poly.type
_entity_poly.pdbx_seq_one_letter_code
_entity_poly.pdbx_strand_id
1 'polypeptide(L)'
;MRRLALPHLFGFSLLALALGACQAIAGIEERKLDPSLAVPPDSKQCKDYCSAVLQNCVGDNAVYNDLAGCLGFCAYLEPGDPVEPDPNTVACRAREAGFAKLEPDSHCKAAGPGGNDVCGSDCEAYCQVYPRVCPDDYLYPNEKACLKACSGLTDQDSFDVTRDHDGDSIECRLVHTVSSTTLPGTHCAHAPIPPAQPWCAGKPSGAPTCPEYCKIVMAACDGELTQYESPEQCLAVCEALEIGTNDDQAGNTVGCRRYHAFSSTLAPTTHCFHSGPTGDGHCGQDDASTGDTSNCESYCRLVEAACPDEFAAGPGSAAECMQTCSELPEAKADSKYAVESAESSTGLSCRVLYAARAFEDKTACASALGGDLCD
;
A
#
# COMPACT_ATOMS: atom_id res chain seq x y z
N MET A 1 -75.66 30.69 2.97
CA MET A 1 -76.50 30.08 1.92
C MET A 1 -75.61 29.18 1.08
N ARG A 2 -75.64 27.85 1.26
CA ARG A 2 -76.18 26.84 0.31
C ARG A 2 -75.65 27.09 -1.13
N ARG A 3 -74.84 26.21 -1.75
CA ARG A 3 -75.20 24.90 -2.34
C ARG A 3 -73.91 24.14 -2.81
N LEU A 4 -73.77 22.85 -2.47
CA LEU A 4 -73.88 21.61 -3.31
C LEU A 4 -72.61 21.31 -4.16
N ALA A 5 -71.84 20.23 -3.91
CA ALA A 5 -72.03 18.82 -4.33
C ALA A 5 -71.93 18.64 -5.87
N LEU A 6 -71.20 17.73 -6.52
CA LEU A 6 -70.88 16.30 -6.30
C LEU A 6 -69.70 15.89 -7.30
N PRO A 7 -69.40 14.63 -7.68
CA PRO A 7 -68.03 14.06 -7.67
C PRO A 7 -67.52 13.52 -9.04
N HIS A 8 -66.24 13.14 -9.11
CA HIS A 8 -65.75 12.16 -10.10
C HIS A 8 -64.79 11.22 -9.34
N LEU A 9 -65.11 9.96 -9.04
CA LEU A 9 -65.34 8.76 -9.89
C LEU A 9 -64.13 8.37 -10.75
N PHE A 10 -63.62 7.18 -10.39
CA PHE A 10 -62.86 6.21 -11.18
C PHE A 10 -61.41 6.52 -11.56
N GLY A 11 -60.50 5.71 -10.99
CA GLY A 11 -59.10 5.64 -11.41
C GLY A 11 -58.27 4.58 -10.69
N PHE A 12 -58.87 3.46 -10.26
CA PHE A 12 -58.10 2.25 -9.94
C PHE A 12 -57.86 1.51 -11.25
N SER A 13 -56.64 1.48 -11.77
CA SER A 13 -56.13 0.38 -12.60
C SER A 13 -54.62 0.45 -12.78
N LEU A 14 -53.95 -0.54 -12.19
CA LEU A 14 -52.74 -1.20 -12.65
C LEU A 14 -51.58 -0.33 -13.16
N LEU A 15 -50.65 -0.02 -12.26
CA LEU A 15 -49.25 0.20 -12.63
C LEU A 15 -48.34 -0.55 -11.63
N ALA A 16 -48.38 -1.90 -11.70
CA ALA A 16 -47.65 -2.80 -10.80
C ALA A 16 -46.74 -3.78 -11.57
N LEU A 17 -46.14 -3.35 -12.69
CA LEU A 17 -45.25 -4.19 -13.50
C LEU A 17 -44.09 -3.36 -14.07
N ALA A 18 -43.14 -2.94 -13.21
CA ALA A 18 -41.88 -2.36 -13.70
C ALA A 18 -40.68 -2.48 -12.73
N LEU A 19 -40.70 -3.41 -11.76
CA LEU A 19 -39.58 -3.57 -10.79
C LEU A 19 -38.81 -4.90 -10.91
N GLY A 20 -39.04 -5.69 -11.97
CA GLY A 20 -38.46 -7.04 -12.09
C GLY A 20 -37.40 -7.25 -13.18
N ALA A 21 -37.05 -6.24 -13.99
CA ALA A 21 -36.34 -6.49 -15.26
C ALA A 21 -34.92 -5.92 -15.38
N CYS A 22 -34.33 -5.34 -14.33
CA CYS A 22 -32.96 -4.77 -14.40
C CYS A 22 -31.86 -5.65 -13.76
N GLN A 23 -32.19 -6.85 -13.26
CA GLN A 23 -31.19 -7.74 -12.63
C GLN A 23 -30.58 -8.77 -13.60
N ALA A 24 -30.89 -8.71 -14.90
CA ALA A 24 -30.47 -9.74 -15.88
C ALA A 24 -29.44 -9.27 -16.92
N ILE A 25 -28.87 -8.06 -16.82
CA ILE A 25 -27.93 -7.52 -17.84
C ILE A 25 -26.49 -7.40 -17.33
N ALA A 26 -26.23 -7.53 -16.02
CA ALA A 26 -24.88 -7.71 -15.50
C ALA A 26 -24.68 -9.19 -15.15
N GLY A 27 -24.34 -10.00 -16.16
CA GLY A 27 -23.91 -11.40 -16.00
C GLY A 27 -22.56 -11.49 -15.29
N ILE A 28 -22.52 -11.11 -14.02
CA ILE A 28 -21.45 -11.45 -13.09
C ILE A 28 -21.93 -12.69 -12.34
N GLU A 29 -21.89 -13.84 -13.02
CA GLU A 29 -21.89 -15.11 -12.30
C GLU A 29 -20.60 -15.16 -11.47
N GLU A 30 -20.68 -15.60 -10.21
CA GLU A 30 -19.49 -15.95 -9.44
C GLU A 30 -18.68 -16.95 -10.26
N ARG A 31 -17.54 -16.50 -10.81
CA ARG A 31 -16.62 -17.40 -11.51
C ARG A 31 -16.05 -18.36 -10.48
N LYS A 32 -16.68 -19.52 -10.35
CA LYS A 32 -16.01 -20.69 -9.80
C LYS A 32 -14.79 -20.94 -10.68
N LEU A 33 -13.60 -20.78 -10.12
CA LEU A 33 -12.36 -21.18 -10.78
C LEU A 33 -12.54 -22.61 -11.28
N ASP A 34 -12.44 -22.79 -12.59
CA ASP A 34 -12.49 -24.09 -13.22
C ASP A 34 -11.26 -24.89 -12.73
N PRO A 35 -11.44 -26.02 -12.03
CA PRO A 35 -10.31 -26.85 -11.57
C PRO A 35 -9.44 -27.36 -12.72
N SER A 36 -9.91 -27.30 -13.97
CA SER A 36 -9.14 -27.65 -15.17
C SER A 36 -8.23 -26.53 -15.69
N LEU A 37 -8.32 -25.31 -15.13
CA LEU A 37 -7.36 -24.21 -15.35
C LEU A 37 -6.22 -24.18 -14.32
N ALA A 38 -6.20 -25.10 -13.34
CA ALA A 38 -4.98 -25.38 -12.61
C ALA A 38 -3.99 -26.01 -13.61
N VAL A 39 -3.00 -25.24 -14.09
CA VAL A 39 -1.95 -25.80 -14.94
C VAL A 39 -1.30 -26.90 -14.12
N PRO A 40 -1.39 -28.18 -14.55
CA PRO A 40 -0.75 -29.23 -13.80
C PRO A 40 0.75 -28.89 -13.76
N PRO A 41 1.42 -29.02 -12.60
CA PRO A 41 2.89 -28.86 -12.49
C PRO A 41 3.67 -29.77 -13.48
N ASP A 42 2.96 -30.65 -14.17
CA ASP A 42 3.45 -31.56 -15.19
C ASP A 42 3.52 -31.03 -16.63
N SER A 43 3.22 -29.75 -16.90
CA SER A 43 3.38 -29.19 -18.25
C SER A 43 4.83 -29.35 -18.72
N LYS A 44 5.02 -29.75 -20.00
CA LYS A 44 6.37 -29.92 -20.56
C LYS A 44 7.17 -28.62 -20.45
N GLN A 45 6.51 -27.48 -20.67
CA GLN A 45 7.13 -26.17 -20.60
C GLN A 45 7.64 -25.84 -19.19
N CYS A 46 6.84 -26.10 -18.14
CA CYS A 46 7.29 -25.93 -16.76
C CYS A 46 8.46 -26.84 -16.42
N LYS A 47 8.43 -28.10 -16.85
CA LYS A 47 9.53 -29.05 -16.64
C LYS A 47 10.82 -28.60 -17.32
N ASP A 48 10.73 -28.16 -18.57
CA ASP A 48 11.88 -27.68 -19.32
C ASP A 48 12.47 -26.40 -18.68
N TYR A 49 11.62 -25.44 -18.33
CA TYR A 49 12.00 -24.22 -17.61
C TYR A 49 12.68 -24.55 -16.28
N CYS A 50 12.04 -25.34 -15.41
CA CYS A 50 12.58 -25.65 -14.10
C CYS A 50 13.88 -26.45 -14.18
N SER A 51 14.01 -27.31 -15.19
CA SER A 51 15.28 -27.99 -15.44
C SER A 51 16.39 -27.01 -15.85
N ALA A 52 16.08 -26.05 -16.73
CA ALA A 52 17.03 -25.06 -17.22
C ALA A 52 17.46 -24.07 -16.12
N VAL A 53 16.51 -23.53 -15.34
CA VAL A 53 16.81 -22.54 -14.30
C VAL A 53 17.63 -23.18 -13.18
N LEU A 54 17.30 -24.39 -12.73
CA LEU A 54 18.09 -25.07 -11.70
C LEU A 54 19.47 -25.52 -12.19
N GLN A 55 19.65 -25.68 -13.51
CA GLN A 55 20.96 -25.99 -14.10
C GLN A 55 21.84 -24.75 -14.23
N ASN A 56 21.28 -23.62 -14.66
CA ASN A 56 22.05 -22.43 -15.04
C ASN A 56 22.13 -21.38 -13.93
N CYS A 57 21.18 -21.38 -12.98
CA CYS A 57 21.07 -20.43 -11.89
C CYS A 57 21.38 -21.12 -10.56
N VAL A 58 22.65 -21.11 -10.18
CA VAL A 58 23.21 -21.80 -9.01
C VAL A 58 24.09 -20.87 -8.18
N GLY A 59 24.43 -21.27 -6.95
CA GLY A 59 25.26 -20.46 -6.06
C GLY A 59 24.55 -19.15 -5.70
N ASP A 60 25.26 -18.02 -5.78
CA ASP A 60 24.70 -16.68 -5.52
C ASP A 60 23.62 -16.27 -6.53
N ASN A 61 23.49 -16.99 -7.66
CA ASN A 61 22.44 -16.76 -8.66
C ASN A 61 21.25 -17.72 -8.54
N ALA A 62 21.17 -18.52 -7.47
CA ALA A 62 20.06 -19.45 -7.28
C ALA A 62 18.75 -18.70 -6.99
N VAL A 63 17.71 -18.98 -7.78
CA VAL A 63 16.37 -18.37 -7.65
C VAL A 63 15.29 -19.36 -7.20
N TYR A 64 15.65 -20.63 -7.03
CA TYR A 64 14.80 -21.66 -6.43
C TYR A 64 15.65 -22.58 -5.55
N ASN A 65 15.10 -23.00 -4.40
CA ASN A 65 15.77 -23.96 -3.51
C ASN A 65 15.80 -25.37 -4.09
N ASP A 66 14.72 -25.78 -4.74
CA ASP A 66 14.58 -27.11 -5.32
C ASP A 66 13.58 -27.15 -6.50
N LEU A 67 13.50 -28.32 -7.13
CA LEU A 67 12.59 -28.60 -8.23
C LEU A 67 11.12 -28.52 -7.83
N ALA A 68 10.78 -28.87 -6.58
CA ALA A 68 9.40 -28.87 -6.13
C ALA A 68 8.86 -27.44 -6.02
N GLY A 69 9.64 -26.52 -5.43
CA GLY A 69 9.31 -25.10 -5.35
C GLY A 69 9.20 -24.45 -6.74
N CYS A 70 10.13 -24.76 -7.66
CA CYS A 70 10.04 -24.24 -9.03
C CYS A 70 8.77 -24.72 -9.76
N LEU A 71 8.49 -26.03 -9.73
CA LEU A 71 7.31 -26.58 -10.40
C LEU A 71 6.02 -26.09 -9.74
N GLY A 72 6.01 -25.96 -8.42
CA GLY A 72 4.89 -25.44 -7.66
C GLY A 72 4.56 -24.00 -8.03
N PHE A 73 5.56 -23.13 -8.18
CA PHE A 73 5.35 -21.75 -8.63
C PHE A 73 4.92 -21.69 -10.10
N CYS A 74 5.61 -22.45 -10.97
CA CYS A 74 5.34 -22.49 -12.40
C CYS A 74 3.91 -22.93 -12.75
N ALA A 75 3.33 -23.82 -11.95
CA ALA A 75 1.95 -24.30 -12.11
C ALA A 75 0.88 -23.19 -12.00
N TYR A 76 1.25 -22.00 -11.53
CA TYR A 76 0.33 -20.86 -11.42
C TYR A 76 0.63 -19.72 -12.39
N LEU A 77 1.70 -19.84 -13.18
CA LEU A 77 2.03 -18.90 -14.25
C LEU A 77 1.31 -19.25 -15.55
N GLU A 78 1.07 -18.23 -16.38
CA GLU A 78 0.56 -18.46 -17.72
C GLU A 78 1.67 -19.07 -18.60
N PRO A 79 1.38 -20.09 -19.43
CA PRO A 79 2.40 -20.76 -20.23
C PRO A 79 3.18 -19.83 -21.18
N GLY A 80 2.49 -18.93 -21.89
CA GLY A 80 3.07 -18.02 -22.90
C GLY A 80 3.54 -18.71 -24.20
N ASP A 81 3.82 -17.90 -25.23
CA ASP A 81 4.37 -18.38 -26.50
C ASP A 81 5.91 -18.51 -26.42
N PRO A 82 6.51 -19.69 -26.66
CA PRO A 82 7.96 -19.88 -26.61
C PRO A 82 8.75 -19.13 -27.70
N VAL A 83 8.10 -18.65 -28.77
CA VAL A 83 8.74 -17.88 -29.85
C VAL A 83 8.73 -16.39 -29.53
N GLU A 84 7.58 -15.89 -29.08
CA GLU A 84 7.35 -14.48 -28.74
C GLU A 84 6.72 -14.39 -27.35
N PRO A 85 7.49 -14.63 -26.28
CA PRO A 85 6.90 -14.74 -24.95
C PRO A 85 6.48 -13.36 -24.44
N ASP A 86 5.22 -13.30 -24.00
CA ASP A 86 4.70 -12.19 -23.21
C ASP A 86 5.40 -12.10 -21.84
N PRO A 87 5.46 -10.91 -21.23
CA PRO A 87 5.91 -10.75 -19.84
C PRO A 87 5.09 -11.60 -18.86
N ASN A 88 5.68 -11.95 -17.72
CA ASN A 88 5.11 -12.79 -16.65
C ASN A 88 4.56 -14.15 -17.09
N THR A 89 5.23 -14.78 -18.07
CA THR A 89 4.89 -16.14 -18.54
C THR A 89 6.02 -17.14 -18.26
N VAL A 90 5.67 -18.43 -18.25
CA VAL A 90 6.65 -19.52 -18.20
C VAL A 90 7.60 -19.44 -19.40
N ALA A 91 7.09 -19.12 -20.59
CA ALA A 91 7.88 -18.98 -21.81
C ALA A 91 8.97 -17.90 -21.68
N CYS A 92 8.65 -16.75 -21.08
CA CYS A 92 9.63 -15.70 -20.82
C CYS A 92 10.73 -16.21 -19.88
N ARG A 93 10.34 -16.74 -18.72
CA ARG A 93 11.30 -17.24 -17.71
C ARG A 93 12.16 -18.38 -18.23
N ALA A 94 11.61 -19.25 -19.08
CA ALA A 94 12.35 -20.30 -19.78
C ALA A 94 13.43 -19.74 -20.70
N ARG A 95 13.13 -18.66 -21.43
CA ARG A 95 14.10 -17.99 -22.30
C ARG A 95 15.24 -17.38 -21.48
N GLU A 96 14.91 -16.66 -20.41
CA GLU A 96 15.92 -16.06 -19.52
C GLU A 96 16.78 -17.14 -18.85
N ALA A 97 16.16 -18.23 -18.36
CA ALA A 97 16.90 -19.37 -17.83
C ALA A 97 17.86 -19.99 -18.87
N GLY A 98 17.53 -19.95 -20.16
CA GLY A 98 18.41 -20.37 -21.24
C GLY A 98 19.61 -19.45 -21.45
N PHE A 99 19.40 -18.13 -21.40
CA PHE A 99 20.46 -17.12 -21.53
C PHE A 99 21.39 -17.06 -20.32
N ALA A 100 20.90 -17.40 -19.13
CA ALA A 100 21.68 -17.50 -17.90
C ALA A 100 22.89 -18.45 -18.00
N LYS A 101 22.90 -19.38 -18.97
CA LYS A 101 24.09 -20.21 -19.26
C LYS A 101 25.34 -19.39 -19.61
N LEU A 102 25.15 -18.21 -20.21
CA LEU A 102 26.23 -17.33 -20.64
C LEU A 102 26.39 -16.13 -19.70
N GLU A 103 25.27 -15.58 -19.23
CA GLU A 103 25.22 -14.35 -18.43
C GLU A 103 24.28 -14.54 -17.22
N PRO A 104 24.69 -15.32 -16.20
CA PRO A 104 23.80 -15.70 -15.11
C PRO A 104 23.34 -14.51 -14.26
N ASP A 105 24.19 -13.51 -14.03
CA ASP A 105 23.91 -12.39 -13.11
C ASP A 105 22.68 -11.55 -13.54
N SER A 106 22.48 -11.36 -14.84
CA SER A 106 21.34 -10.60 -15.38
C SER A 106 20.12 -11.50 -15.58
N HIS A 107 20.31 -12.69 -16.13
CA HIS A 107 19.19 -13.53 -16.57
C HIS A 107 18.60 -14.42 -15.46
N CYS A 108 19.36 -14.76 -14.42
CA CYS A 108 18.80 -15.56 -13.33
C CYS A 108 17.73 -14.81 -12.55
N LYS A 109 17.93 -13.52 -12.28
CA LYS A 109 16.92 -12.66 -11.65
C LYS A 109 15.63 -12.60 -12.46
N ALA A 110 15.76 -12.37 -13.77
CA ALA A 110 14.63 -12.36 -14.71
C ALA A 110 13.93 -13.72 -14.82
N ALA A 111 14.70 -14.82 -14.72
CA ALA A 111 14.18 -16.18 -14.69
C ALA A 111 13.62 -16.58 -13.31
N GLY A 112 13.74 -15.76 -12.28
CA GLY A 112 13.29 -16.08 -10.93
C GLY A 112 11.77 -15.93 -10.73
N PRO A 113 11.27 -16.09 -9.50
CA PRO A 113 9.85 -15.96 -9.17
C PRO A 113 9.27 -14.58 -9.48
N GLY A 114 9.99 -13.50 -9.18
CA GLY A 114 9.52 -12.13 -9.40
C GLY A 114 9.56 -11.71 -10.88
N GLY A 115 10.71 -11.87 -11.52
CA GLY A 115 10.90 -11.52 -12.93
C GLY A 115 11.56 -10.19 -13.20
N ASN A 116 11.86 -9.41 -12.14
CA ASN A 116 12.82 -8.31 -12.14
C ASN A 116 12.63 -7.37 -13.34
N ASP A 117 11.36 -7.07 -13.65
CA ASP A 117 10.86 -6.25 -14.77
C ASP A 117 11.18 -6.73 -16.20
N VAL A 118 11.83 -7.89 -16.37
CA VAL A 118 12.11 -8.50 -17.68
C VAL A 118 11.02 -9.48 -18.06
N CYS A 119 10.67 -10.37 -17.12
CA CYS A 119 9.56 -11.30 -17.27
C CYS A 119 8.40 -10.89 -16.38
N GLY A 120 8.03 -9.61 -16.46
CA GLY A 120 7.06 -8.99 -15.56
C GLY A 120 7.72 -8.45 -14.29
N SER A 121 7.00 -7.59 -13.59
CA SER A 121 7.39 -7.07 -12.28
C SER A 121 7.18 -8.10 -11.18
N ASP A 122 7.90 -7.92 -10.09
CA ASP A 122 7.80 -8.77 -8.90
C ASP A 122 6.38 -8.77 -8.31
N CYS A 123 5.71 -7.62 -8.37
CA CYS A 123 4.31 -7.48 -7.99
C CYS A 123 3.33 -8.22 -8.90
N GLU A 124 3.54 -8.22 -10.23
CA GLU A 124 2.70 -8.99 -11.15
C GLU A 124 2.80 -10.49 -10.87
N ALA A 125 4.01 -11.00 -10.65
CA ALA A 125 4.20 -12.40 -10.33
C ALA A 125 3.60 -12.79 -8.97
N TYR A 126 3.83 -11.97 -7.94
CA TYR A 126 3.24 -12.17 -6.61
C TYR A 126 1.70 -12.13 -6.66
N CYS A 127 1.11 -11.09 -7.25
CA CYS A 127 -0.34 -10.90 -7.31
C CYS A 127 -1.04 -11.93 -8.22
N GLN A 128 -0.33 -12.54 -9.16
CA GLN A 128 -0.84 -13.66 -9.94
C GLN A 128 -0.86 -14.97 -9.13
N VAL A 129 0.22 -15.28 -8.41
CA VAL A 129 0.44 -16.60 -7.82
C VAL A 129 -0.11 -16.70 -6.40
N TYR A 130 0.18 -15.73 -5.54
CA TYR A 130 -0.19 -15.76 -4.12
C TYR A 130 -1.69 -16.03 -3.86
N PRO A 131 -2.67 -15.35 -4.50
CA PRO A 131 -4.10 -15.65 -4.29
C PRO A 131 -4.52 -17.07 -4.69
N ARG A 132 -3.76 -17.74 -5.57
CA ARG A 132 -4.05 -19.10 -6.03
C ARG A 132 -3.47 -20.16 -5.08
N VAL A 133 -2.35 -19.85 -4.45
CA VAL A 133 -1.64 -20.72 -3.51
C VAL A 133 -2.21 -20.59 -2.09
N CYS A 134 -2.54 -19.37 -1.68
CA CYS A 134 -2.95 -19.01 -0.32
C CYS A 134 -4.29 -18.23 -0.32
N PRO A 135 -5.39 -18.84 -0.80
CA PRO A 135 -6.66 -18.14 -0.94
C PRO A 135 -7.23 -17.63 0.40
N ASP A 136 -6.97 -18.33 1.50
CA ASP A 136 -7.47 -17.97 2.83
C ASP A 136 -6.70 -16.79 3.46
N ASP A 137 -5.45 -16.56 3.03
CA ASP A 137 -4.58 -15.48 3.49
C ASP A 137 -4.52 -14.30 2.50
N TYR A 138 -5.30 -14.36 1.42
CA TYR A 138 -5.37 -13.31 0.41
C TYR A 138 -6.42 -12.25 0.79
N LEU A 139 -5.96 -11.01 0.96
CA LEU A 139 -6.77 -9.93 1.54
C LEU A 139 -7.38 -8.96 0.53
N TYR A 140 -7.03 -9.09 -0.76
CA TYR A 140 -7.40 -8.11 -1.78
C TYR A 140 -8.58 -8.58 -2.65
N PRO A 141 -9.49 -7.69 -3.05
CA PRO A 141 -10.68 -8.09 -3.83
C PRO A 141 -10.37 -8.49 -5.27
N ASN A 142 -9.24 -8.04 -5.83
CA ASN A 142 -8.82 -8.32 -7.21
C ASN A 142 -7.32 -8.00 -7.40
N GLU A 143 -6.78 -8.45 -8.53
CA GLU A 143 -5.38 -8.26 -8.90
C GLU A 143 -4.96 -6.79 -8.96
N LYS A 144 -5.82 -5.89 -9.49
CA LYS A 144 -5.52 -4.45 -9.53
C LYS A 144 -5.32 -3.87 -8.13
N ALA A 145 -6.14 -4.27 -7.16
CA ALA A 145 -5.99 -3.85 -5.77
C ALA A 145 -4.71 -4.41 -5.14
N CYS A 146 -4.37 -5.67 -5.45
CA CYS A 146 -3.10 -6.26 -5.02
C CYS A 146 -1.89 -5.52 -5.60
N LEU A 147 -1.87 -5.25 -6.92
CA LEU A 147 -0.78 -4.54 -7.59
C LEU A 147 -0.55 -3.14 -6.99
N LYS A 148 -1.64 -2.41 -6.73
CA LYS A 148 -1.57 -1.09 -6.08
C LYS A 148 -0.98 -1.18 -4.67
N ALA A 149 -1.38 -2.16 -3.87
CA ALA A 149 -0.82 -2.35 -2.54
C ALA A 149 0.65 -2.79 -2.61
N CYS A 150 0.98 -3.67 -3.56
CA CYS A 150 2.31 -4.23 -3.74
C CYS A 150 3.33 -3.18 -4.18
N SER A 151 2.93 -2.22 -5.02
CA SER A 151 3.83 -1.12 -5.42
C SER A 151 4.29 -0.25 -4.24
N GLY A 152 3.66 -0.39 -3.07
CA GLY A 152 4.08 0.24 -1.83
C GLY A 152 5.23 -0.46 -1.08
N LEU A 153 5.57 -1.70 -1.44
CA LEU A 153 6.63 -2.48 -0.79
C LEU A 153 8.01 -2.11 -1.29
N THR A 154 9.03 -2.29 -0.46
CA THR A 154 10.43 -2.21 -0.91
C THR A 154 10.69 -3.28 -1.97
N ASP A 155 11.35 -2.85 -3.03
CA ASP A 155 11.86 -3.68 -4.11
C ASP A 155 13.38 -3.56 -4.06
N GLN A 156 14.07 -4.67 -3.97
CA GLN A 156 15.52 -4.75 -3.82
C GLN A 156 16.24 -4.86 -5.17
N ASP A 157 15.50 -4.98 -6.29
CA ASP A 157 16.04 -5.24 -7.63
C ASP A 157 16.97 -6.48 -7.67
N SER A 158 16.77 -7.39 -6.70
CA SER A 158 17.56 -8.60 -6.54
C SER A 158 16.79 -9.63 -5.74
N PHE A 159 16.45 -10.73 -6.40
CA PHE A 159 15.94 -11.92 -5.74
C PHE A 159 17.06 -12.92 -5.45
N ASP A 160 17.20 -13.30 -4.19
CA ASP A 160 18.08 -14.34 -3.66
C ASP A 160 17.29 -15.27 -2.76
N VAL A 161 17.09 -16.51 -3.23
CA VAL A 161 16.26 -17.51 -2.55
C VAL A 161 16.77 -17.91 -1.16
N THR A 162 18.01 -17.55 -0.81
CA THR A 162 18.64 -17.87 0.48
C THR A 162 18.72 -16.68 1.44
N ARG A 163 18.62 -15.45 0.92
CA ARG A 163 18.76 -14.22 1.72
C ARG A 163 17.43 -13.51 1.95
N ASP A 164 16.50 -13.58 1.01
CA ASP A 164 15.21 -12.90 1.09
C ASP A 164 14.19 -13.67 1.95
N HIS A 165 14.57 -14.06 3.17
CA HIS A 165 13.65 -14.69 4.13
C HIS A 165 13.20 -13.74 5.25
N ASP A 166 13.68 -12.50 5.23
CA ASP A 166 13.33 -11.44 6.18
C ASP A 166 13.29 -10.06 5.49
N GLY A 167 13.01 -9.03 6.28
CA GLY A 167 12.87 -7.65 5.77
C GLY A 167 11.50 -7.40 5.14
N ASP A 168 11.08 -6.14 5.10
CA ASP A 168 9.78 -5.76 4.53
C ASP A 168 9.90 -5.47 3.03
N SER A 169 10.05 -6.54 2.25
CA SER A 169 10.26 -6.45 0.80
C SER A 169 9.30 -7.35 0.02
N ILE A 170 9.18 -7.09 -1.28
CA ILE A 170 8.45 -7.98 -2.20
C ILE A 170 9.18 -9.31 -2.38
N GLU A 171 10.51 -9.34 -2.35
CA GLU A 171 11.29 -10.56 -2.50
C GLU A 171 11.06 -11.53 -1.34
N CYS A 172 10.98 -11.02 -0.10
CA CYS A 172 10.61 -11.85 1.05
C CYS A 172 9.26 -12.54 0.84
N ARG A 173 8.27 -11.79 0.35
CA ARG A 173 6.93 -12.30 0.07
C ARG A 173 6.93 -13.27 -1.10
N LEU A 174 7.75 -13.06 -2.13
CA LEU A 174 7.95 -14.01 -3.23
C LEU A 174 8.57 -15.32 -2.75
N VAL A 175 9.59 -15.29 -1.89
CA VAL A 175 10.19 -16.49 -1.29
C VAL A 175 9.14 -17.28 -0.51
N HIS A 176 8.32 -16.61 0.29
CA HIS A 176 7.24 -17.26 1.02
C HIS A 176 6.10 -17.73 0.12
N THR A 177 5.81 -17.03 -0.97
CA THR A 177 4.84 -17.47 -2.00
C THR A 177 5.31 -18.76 -2.67
N VAL A 178 6.57 -18.83 -3.11
CA VAL A 178 7.16 -20.05 -3.69
C VAL A 178 7.13 -21.19 -2.67
N SER A 179 7.54 -20.94 -1.43
CA SER A 179 7.57 -21.97 -0.38
C SER A 179 6.16 -22.49 -0.05
N SER A 180 5.14 -21.62 -0.13
CA SER A 180 3.73 -21.98 0.09
C SER A 180 3.18 -22.95 -0.96
N THR A 181 3.79 -23.04 -2.14
CA THR A 181 3.37 -24.02 -3.16
C THR A 181 3.63 -25.47 -2.75
N THR A 182 4.55 -25.69 -1.78
CA THR A 182 4.90 -27.01 -1.27
C THR A 182 4.47 -27.22 0.19
N LEU A 183 4.42 -26.14 0.98
CA LEU A 183 4.04 -26.17 2.40
C LEU A 183 3.17 -24.96 2.78
N PRO A 184 1.93 -24.87 2.28
CA PRO A 184 1.08 -23.68 2.45
C PRO A 184 0.77 -23.37 3.91
N GLY A 185 0.48 -24.40 4.73
CA GLY A 185 0.14 -24.24 6.15
C GLY A 185 1.26 -23.66 7.04
N THR A 186 2.48 -23.49 6.52
CA THR A 186 3.59 -22.84 7.23
C THR A 186 3.93 -21.48 6.63
N HIS A 187 3.81 -21.31 5.32
CA HIS A 187 4.35 -20.13 4.64
C HIS A 187 3.30 -19.13 4.17
N CYS A 188 2.02 -19.50 4.04
CA CYS A 188 1.00 -18.58 3.53
C CYS A 188 0.85 -17.35 4.42
N ALA A 189 0.79 -17.55 5.74
CA ALA A 189 0.67 -16.46 6.72
C ALA A 189 1.87 -15.49 6.73
N HIS A 190 2.97 -15.79 6.05
CA HIS A 190 4.19 -14.97 6.06
C HIS A 190 4.32 -14.07 4.81
N ALA A 191 3.53 -14.32 3.78
CA ALA A 191 3.57 -13.61 2.51
C ALA A 191 2.59 -12.43 2.31
N PRO A 192 1.59 -12.12 3.18
CA PRO A 192 0.69 -10.99 2.93
C PRO A 192 1.43 -9.65 2.77
N ILE A 193 0.86 -8.73 1.97
CA ILE A 193 1.41 -7.37 1.80
C ILE A 193 1.40 -6.61 3.14
N PRO A 194 0.32 -6.57 3.94
CA PRO A 194 0.43 -6.08 5.31
C PRO A 194 1.37 -7.00 6.10
N PRO A 195 2.40 -6.48 6.78
CA PRO A 195 3.41 -7.29 7.44
C PRO A 195 2.80 -8.25 8.47
N ALA A 196 3.16 -9.53 8.36
CA ALA A 196 2.75 -10.58 9.29
C ALA A 196 3.92 -10.97 10.19
N GLN A 197 4.10 -10.19 11.26
CA GLN A 197 5.22 -10.34 12.20
C GLN A 197 5.41 -11.81 12.66
N PRO A 198 6.65 -12.31 12.75
CA PRO A 198 7.92 -11.60 12.53
C PRO A 198 8.43 -11.64 11.07
N TRP A 199 7.64 -12.16 10.13
CA TRP A 199 8.10 -12.47 8.77
C TRP A 199 7.69 -11.38 7.78
N CYS A 200 8.55 -11.17 6.77
CA CYS A 200 8.41 -10.12 5.77
C CYS A 200 8.01 -8.77 6.36
N ALA A 201 8.62 -8.46 7.50
CA ALA A 201 8.36 -7.27 8.26
C ALA A 201 9.70 -6.61 8.61
N GLY A 202 9.66 -5.30 8.83
CA GLY A 202 10.78 -4.62 9.45
C GLY A 202 11.02 -5.23 10.84
N LYS A 203 12.29 -5.28 11.27
CA LYS A 203 12.65 -5.83 12.58
C LYS A 203 11.75 -5.22 13.66
N PRO A 204 11.06 -6.02 14.50
CA PRO A 204 10.05 -5.57 15.47
C PRO A 204 10.45 -4.32 16.28
N SER A 205 11.65 -4.29 16.85
CA SER A 205 12.18 -3.11 17.58
C SER A 205 13.21 -2.30 16.78
N GLY A 206 13.28 -2.52 15.48
CA GLY A 206 14.07 -1.71 14.55
C GLY A 206 13.30 -0.47 14.11
N ALA A 207 14.03 0.58 13.75
CA ALA A 207 13.47 1.78 13.18
C ALA A 207 12.91 1.50 11.76
N PRO A 208 11.70 1.95 11.42
CA PRO A 208 11.30 2.05 10.02
C PRO A 208 12.17 3.09 9.30
N THR A 209 12.26 2.99 7.97
CA THR A 209 12.87 4.05 7.16
C THR A 209 11.81 4.96 6.54
N CYS A 210 12.15 6.23 6.33
CA CYS A 210 11.27 7.17 5.64
C CYS A 210 10.93 6.74 4.21
N PRO A 211 11.88 6.23 3.40
CA PRO A 211 11.55 5.69 2.08
C PRO A 211 10.51 4.56 2.09
N GLU A 212 10.61 3.60 3.02
CA GLU A 212 9.63 2.51 3.15
C GLU A 212 8.24 3.06 3.48
N TYR A 213 8.15 3.93 4.49
CA TYR A 213 6.89 4.55 4.90
C TYR A 213 6.27 5.38 3.76
N CYS A 214 7.06 6.24 3.12
CA CYS A 214 6.58 7.09 2.04
C CYS A 214 6.12 6.28 0.82
N LYS A 215 6.83 5.19 0.48
CA LYS A 215 6.42 4.30 -0.61
C LYS A 215 5.04 3.69 -0.34
N ILE A 216 4.80 3.16 0.87
CA ILE A 216 3.51 2.51 1.19
C ILE A 216 2.36 3.52 1.32
N VAL A 217 2.56 4.67 1.97
CA VAL A 217 1.48 5.67 2.15
C VAL A 217 1.06 6.27 0.81
N MET A 218 2.03 6.57 -0.07
CA MET A 218 1.72 7.12 -1.39
C MET A 218 1.06 6.09 -2.32
N ALA A 219 1.38 4.81 -2.17
CA ALA A 219 0.71 3.74 -2.91
C ALA A 219 -0.72 3.50 -2.41
N ALA A 220 -0.95 3.55 -1.10
CA ALA A 220 -2.24 3.26 -0.49
C ALA A 220 -3.23 4.44 -0.56
N CYS A 221 -2.73 5.67 -0.42
CA CYS A 221 -3.53 6.88 -0.22
C CYS A 221 -3.37 7.86 -1.39
N ASP A 222 -4.32 7.81 -2.33
CA ASP A 222 -4.38 8.62 -3.54
C ASP A 222 -5.73 9.33 -3.70
N GLY A 223 -5.85 10.20 -4.72
CA GLY A 223 -7.06 10.97 -4.99
C GLY A 223 -7.45 11.86 -3.80
N GLU A 224 -8.72 11.82 -3.40
CA GLU A 224 -9.25 12.58 -2.25
C GLU A 224 -8.63 12.17 -0.90
N LEU A 225 -7.92 11.04 -0.85
CA LEU A 225 -7.23 10.55 0.34
C LEU A 225 -5.72 10.82 0.32
N THR A 226 -5.22 11.58 -0.66
CA THR A 226 -3.79 11.91 -0.79
C THR A 226 -3.30 12.64 0.46
N GLN A 227 -2.22 12.12 1.06
CA GLN A 227 -1.63 12.66 2.29
C GLN A 227 -0.42 13.58 2.04
N TYR A 228 0.25 13.41 0.89
CA TYR A 228 1.45 14.15 0.52
C TYR A 228 1.40 14.50 -0.97
N GLU A 229 1.89 15.68 -1.33
CA GLU A 229 1.88 16.15 -2.73
C GLU A 229 2.98 15.50 -3.59
N SER A 230 4.09 15.10 -2.95
CA SER A 230 5.25 14.51 -3.61
C SER A 230 5.99 13.52 -2.70
N PRO A 231 6.80 12.61 -3.26
CA PRO A 231 7.72 11.79 -2.47
C PRO A 231 8.70 12.63 -1.65
N GLU A 232 9.21 13.72 -2.22
CA GLU A 232 10.15 14.63 -1.55
C GLU A 232 9.52 15.31 -0.33
N GLN A 233 8.28 15.76 -0.44
CA GLN A 233 7.51 16.32 0.68
C GLN A 233 7.31 15.27 1.78
N CYS A 234 6.90 14.05 1.41
CA CYS A 234 6.71 12.96 2.37
C CYS A 234 8.00 12.64 3.13
N LEU A 235 9.13 12.54 2.42
CA LEU A 235 10.43 12.25 3.01
C LEU A 235 10.84 13.35 4.00
N ALA A 236 10.70 14.62 3.63
CA ALA A 236 11.05 15.74 4.50
C ALA A 236 10.18 15.81 5.76
N VAL A 237 8.86 15.57 5.62
CA VAL A 237 7.95 15.47 6.77
C VAL A 237 8.34 14.30 7.67
N CYS A 238 8.63 13.13 7.09
CA CYS A 238 9.03 11.95 7.84
C CYS A 238 10.32 12.18 8.64
N GLU A 239 11.33 12.84 8.06
CA GLU A 239 12.59 13.16 8.73
C GLU A 239 12.43 14.10 9.92
N ALA A 240 11.38 14.92 9.95
CA ALA A 240 11.07 15.81 11.07
C ALA A 240 10.32 15.12 12.22
N LEU A 241 9.69 13.97 11.97
CA LEU A 241 8.91 13.21 12.95
C LEU A 241 9.79 12.25 13.78
N GLU A 242 9.29 11.79 14.93
CA GLU A 242 9.98 10.72 15.65
C GLU A 242 9.89 9.41 14.87
N ILE A 243 11.02 8.73 14.68
CA ILE A 243 11.04 7.51 13.86
C ILE A 243 10.29 6.35 14.54
N GLY A 244 10.47 6.16 15.84
CA GLY A 244 9.87 5.05 16.58
C GLY A 244 10.39 3.67 16.14
N THR A 245 9.52 2.66 16.18
CA THR A 245 9.84 1.27 15.81
C THR A 245 8.79 0.65 14.88
N ASN A 246 9.14 -0.43 14.18
CA ASN A 246 8.21 -1.15 13.31
C ASN A 246 7.04 -1.82 14.07
N ASP A 247 7.12 -1.94 15.40
CA ASP A 247 6.04 -2.46 16.26
C ASP A 247 5.04 -1.37 16.70
N ASP A 248 5.35 -0.09 16.45
CA ASP A 248 4.50 1.01 16.93
C ASP A 248 3.14 0.96 16.20
N GLN A 249 2.07 0.85 16.98
CA GLN A 249 0.67 0.96 16.53
C GLN A 249 -0.03 2.18 17.15
N ALA A 250 0.71 2.95 17.94
CA ALA A 250 0.29 4.17 18.62
C ALA A 250 1.53 5.02 18.91
N GLY A 251 1.32 6.22 19.44
CA GLY A 251 2.39 7.19 19.67
C GLY A 251 2.71 7.99 18.41
N ASN A 252 3.29 9.18 18.60
CA ASN A 252 3.57 10.12 17.52
C ASN A 252 4.86 9.75 16.77
N THR A 253 4.83 8.58 16.11
CA THR A 253 5.99 8.02 15.43
C THR A 253 5.71 7.65 13.98
N VAL A 254 6.77 7.62 13.16
CA VAL A 254 6.73 7.10 11.79
C VAL A 254 6.36 5.61 11.80
N GLY A 255 6.75 4.86 12.82
CA GLY A 255 6.31 3.47 13.04
C GLY A 255 4.78 3.32 13.05
N CYS A 256 4.09 4.12 13.87
CA CYS A 256 2.62 4.13 13.89
C CYS A 256 2.02 4.54 12.54
N ARG A 257 2.59 5.56 11.89
CA ARG A 257 2.11 6.02 10.57
C ARG A 257 2.25 4.94 9.50
N ARG A 258 3.35 4.19 9.54
CA ARG A 258 3.61 3.05 8.66
C ARG A 258 2.63 1.91 8.90
N TYR A 259 2.29 1.59 10.15
CA TYR A 259 1.23 0.62 10.46
C TYR A 259 -0.10 1.03 9.82
N HIS A 260 -0.48 2.31 9.94
CA HIS A 260 -1.69 2.81 9.30
C HIS A 260 -1.59 2.84 7.79
N ALA A 261 -0.44 3.15 7.20
CA ALA A 261 -0.24 3.11 5.75
C ALA A 261 -0.45 1.69 5.17
N PHE A 262 0.04 0.64 5.85
CA PHE A 262 -0.29 -0.73 5.47
C PHE A 262 -1.78 -1.05 5.62
N SER A 263 -2.39 -0.59 6.72
CA SER A 263 -3.83 -0.77 6.95
C SER A 263 -4.68 -0.07 5.89
N SER A 264 -4.20 1.06 5.34
CA SER A 264 -4.82 1.79 4.23
C SER A 264 -4.87 0.98 2.93
N THR A 265 -4.00 -0.02 2.74
CA THR A 265 -4.09 -0.89 1.57
C THR A 265 -5.37 -1.74 1.55
N LEU A 266 -6.00 -1.94 2.71
CA LEU A 266 -7.24 -2.70 2.88
C LEU A 266 -8.46 -1.81 3.13
N ALA A 267 -8.28 -0.73 3.89
CA ALA A 267 -9.35 0.20 4.28
C ALA A 267 -8.88 1.67 4.22
N PRO A 268 -8.68 2.21 3.00
CA PRO A 268 -8.06 3.53 2.83
C PRO A 268 -8.87 4.66 3.44
N THR A 269 -10.21 4.61 3.36
CA THR A 269 -11.10 5.63 3.94
C THR A 269 -11.08 5.70 5.47
N THR A 270 -10.55 4.67 6.13
CA THR A 270 -10.38 4.63 7.58
C THR A 270 -8.97 5.02 7.99
N HIS A 271 -7.95 4.56 7.27
CA HIS A 271 -6.58 4.64 7.77
C HIS A 271 -5.69 5.70 7.10
N CYS A 272 -6.07 6.24 5.93
CA CYS A 272 -5.21 7.20 5.24
C CYS A 272 -4.91 8.44 6.07
N PHE A 273 -5.92 8.99 6.75
CA PHE A 273 -5.78 10.16 7.61
C PHE A 273 -4.82 9.90 8.79
N HIS A 274 -4.79 8.67 9.30
CA HIS A 274 -3.93 8.27 10.41
C HIS A 274 -2.47 8.07 9.97
N SER A 275 -2.26 7.80 8.68
CA SER A 275 -0.95 7.66 8.07
C SER A 275 -0.36 8.98 7.58
N GLY A 276 -1.10 10.10 7.65
CA GLY A 276 -0.64 11.42 7.21
C GLY A 276 0.26 12.16 8.22
N PRO A 277 0.60 13.43 7.95
CA PRO A 277 1.53 14.25 8.75
C PRO A 277 1.15 14.40 10.22
N THR A 278 -0.16 14.48 10.53
CA THR A 278 -0.66 14.69 11.90
C THR A 278 -1.04 13.40 12.61
N GLY A 279 -1.45 12.37 11.87
CA GLY A 279 -1.90 11.08 12.43
C GLY A 279 -3.32 11.06 12.89
N ASP A 280 -4.02 12.17 12.70
CA ASP A 280 -5.43 12.34 12.94
C ASP A 280 -5.89 11.95 14.37
N GLY A 281 -5.00 12.09 15.36
CA GLY A 281 -5.26 11.65 16.74
C GLY A 281 -4.92 10.18 17.06
N HIS A 282 -4.54 9.37 16.06
CA HIS A 282 -4.28 7.93 16.24
C HIS A 282 -2.80 7.60 16.39
N CYS A 283 -1.93 8.36 15.72
CA CYS A 283 -0.49 8.32 15.97
C CYS A 283 -0.07 9.43 16.92
N GLY A 284 -0.35 9.20 18.20
CA GLY A 284 -0.04 10.06 19.32
C GLY A 284 -0.97 9.81 20.49
N GLN A 285 -1.08 10.77 21.40
CA GLN A 285 -2.05 10.76 22.49
C GLN A 285 -2.67 12.14 22.62
N ASP A 286 -4.00 12.19 22.59
CA ASP A 286 -4.74 13.38 22.99
C ASP A 286 -4.86 13.40 24.53
N ASP A 287 -4.61 14.55 25.15
CA ASP A 287 -4.84 14.77 26.57
C ASP A 287 -6.03 15.72 26.75
N ALA A 288 -7.19 15.13 27.02
CA ALA A 288 -8.42 15.89 27.27
C ALA A 288 -8.35 16.81 28.50
N SER A 289 -7.38 16.64 29.41
CA SER A 289 -7.22 17.46 30.61
C SER A 289 -6.45 18.75 30.36
N THR A 290 -5.53 18.74 29.39
CA THR A 290 -4.78 19.92 28.94
C THR A 290 -5.37 20.54 27.68
N GLY A 291 -6.15 19.77 26.92
CA GLY A 291 -6.62 20.16 25.59
C GLY A 291 -5.59 19.90 24.49
N ASP A 292 -4.45 19.29 24.84
CA ASP A 292 -3.41 18.93 23.89
C ASP A 292 -3.91 17.81 22.97
N THR A 293 -3.66 17.97 21.68
CA THR A 293 -3.99 16.96 20.67
C THR A 293 -2.73 16.53 19.95
N SER A 294 -2.65 15.25 19.56
CA SER A 294 -1.49 14.76 18.81
C SER A 294 -1.39 15.38 17.41
N ASN A 295 -2.52 15.87 16.88
CA ASN A 295 -2.55 16.66 15.66
C ASN A 295 -1.77 17.96 15.83
N CYS A 296 -1.97 18.66 16.94
CA CYS A 296 -1.21 19.87 17.27
C CYS A 296 0.25 19.56 17.58
N GLU A 297 0.53 18.46 18.28
CA GLU A 297 1.90 18.04 18.58
C GLU A 297 2.71 17.84 17.29
N SER A 298 2.14 17.11 16.34
CA SER A 298 2.75 16.88 15.03
C SER A 298 2.90 18.17 14.24
N TYR A 299 1.85 19.00 14.16
CA TYR A 299 1.91 20.28 13.47
C TYR A 299 3.01 21.19 14.03
N CYS A 300 3.06 21.39 15.35
CA CYS A 300 4.03 22.27 16.01
C CYS A 300 5.47 21.82 15.76
N ARG A 301 5.73 20.51 15.80
CA ARG A 301 7.01 19.93 15.42
C ARG A 301 7.37 20.21 13.96
N LEU A 302 6.42 20.03 13.05
CA LEU A 302 6.65 20.25 11.61
C LEU A 302 6.93 21.72 11.29
N VAL A 303 6.13 22.65 11.83
CA VAL A 303 6.34 24.08 11.56
C VAL A 303 7.61 24.62 12.23
N GLU A 304 7.99 24.13 13.42
CA GLU A 304 9.27 24.48 14.06
C GLU A 304 10.45 24.00 13.20
N ALA A 305 10.38 22.79 12.66
CA ALA A 305 11.43 22.25 11.80
C ALA A 305 11.49 22.94 10.43
N ALA A 306 10.34 23.22 9.81
CA ALA A 306 10.27 23.79 8.47
C ALA A 306 10.51 25.31 8.47
N CYS A 307 10.07 26.03 9.49
CA CYS A 307 10.02 27.49 9.53
C CYS A 307 10.59 28.04 10.85
N PRO A 308 11.85 27.76 11.20
CA PRO A 308 12.39 28.08 12.51
C PRO A 308 12.41 29.58 12.82
N ASP A 309 12.64 30.43 11.82
CA ASP A 309 12.69 31.89 11.99
C ASP A 309 11.29 32.46 12.27
N GLU A 310 10.29 32.05 11.49
CA GLU A 310 8.91 32.49 11.67
C GLU A 310 8.28 31.87 12.93
N PHE A 311 8.63 30.62 13.26
CA PHE A 311 8.20 29.96 14.49
C PHE A 311 8.71 30.72 15.73
N ALA A 312 9.99 31.14 15.71
CA ALA A 312 10.58 31.93 16.79
C ALA A 312 9.96 33.34 16.89
N ALA A 313 9.53 33.93 15.77
CA ALA A 313 8.88 35.23 15.74
C ALA A 313 7.38 35.20 16.10
N GLY A 314 6.71 34.06 15.87
CA GLY A 314 5.29 33.85 16.12
C GLY A 314 5.06 33.20 17.50
N PRO A 315 4.74 31.89 17.56
CA PRO A 315 4.50 31.20 18.84
C PRO A 315 5.67 31.30 19.81
N GLY A 316 6.91 31.32 19.35
CA GLY A 316 8.10 31.47 20.20
C GLY A 316 8.50 30.22 21.00
N SER A 317 7.57 29.28 21.22
CA SER A 317 7.84 27.98 21.83
C SER A 317 6.83 26.90 21.42
N ALA A 318 7.19 25.63 21.60
CA ALA A 318 6.28 24.50 21.38
C ALA A 318 5.01 24.58 22.24
N ALA A 319 5.11 25.03 23.50
CA ALA A 319 3.95 25.16 24.38
C ALA A 319 2.96 26.24 23.92
N GLU A 320 3.48 27.40 23.48
CA GLU A 320 2.64 28.47 22.91
C GLU A 320 2.02 28.05 21.57
N CYS A 321 2.76 27.27 20.76
CA CYS A 321 2.23 26.69 19.54
C CYS A 321 1.07 25.72 19.83
N MET A 322 1.25 24.79 20.78
CA MET A 322 0.22 23.84 21.18
C MET A 322 -1.06 24.53 21.65
N GLN A 323 -0.91 25.55 22.49
CA GLN A 323 -2.03 26.34 23.00
C GLN A 323 -2.81 26.99 21.85
N THR A 324 -2.10 27.67 20.93
CA THR A 324 -2.74 28.34 19.78
C THR A 324 -3.39 27.33 18.84
N CYS A 325 -2.71 26.22 18.58
CA CYS A 325 -3.22 25.17 17.71
C CYS A 325 -4.50 24.53 18.25
N SER A 326 -4.61 24.31 19.56
CA SER A 326 -5.78 23.67 20.18
C SER A 326 -7.09 24.44 19.97
N GLU A 327 -7.00 25.74 19.67
CA GLU A 327 -8.14 26.62 19.39
C GLU A 327 -8.59 26.58 17.92
N LEU A 328 -7.77 25.99 17.01
CA LEU A 328 -8.08 25.95 15.59
C LEU A 328 -9.21 24.94 15.26
N PRO A 329 -10.01 25.20 14.22
CA PRO A 329 -10.77 24.15 13.57
C PRO A 329 -9.85 22.98 13.18
N GLU A 330 -10.37 21.76 13.20
CA GLU A 330 -9.64 20.54 12.79
C GLU A 330 -8.45 20.15 13.71
N ALA A 331 -8.30 20.81 14.86
CA ALA A 331 -7.27 20.48 15.84
C ALA A 331 -7.48 19.13 16.55
N LYS A 332 -8.72 18.62 16.60
CA LYS A 332 -9.07 17.36 17.28
C LYS A 332 -8.79 16.15 16.39
N ALA A 333 -8.73 14.97 17.01
CA ALA A 333 -8.74 13.69 16.32
C ALA A 333 -9.90 13.56 15.32
N ASP A 334 -9.71 12.67 14.34
CA ASP A 334 -10.66 12.39 13.25
C ASP A 334 -11.07 13.64 12.44
N SER A 335 -10.16 14.61 12.31
CA SER A 335 -10.31 15.79 11.45
C SER A 335 -10.09 15.49 9.97
N LYS A 336 -9.48 14.33 9.65
CA LYS A 336 -9.38 13.75 8.31
C LYS A 336 -8.58 14.60 7.33
N TYR A 337 -7.36 14.98 7.73
CA TYR A 337 -6.43 15.68 6.85
C TYR A 337 -6.21 14.93 5.52
N ALA A 338 -6.44 15.62 4.40
CA ALA A 338 -5.97 15.23 3.08
C ALA A 338 -5.58 16.50 2.33
N VAL A 339 -4.68 16.38 1.35
CA VAL A 339 -4.15 17.52 0.58
C VAL A 339 -5.30 18.36 -0.02
N GLU A 340 -6.23 17.71 -0.72
CA GLU A 340 -7.33 18.41 -1.40
C GLU A 340 -8.25 19.16 -0.43
N SER A 341 -8.62 18.53 0.70
CA SER A 341 -9.45 19.21 1.71
C SER A 341 -8.68 20.32 2.42
N ALA A 342 -7.38 20.15 2.63
CA ALA A 342 -6.52 21.15 3.27
C ALA A 342 -6.36 22.42 2.44
N GLU A 343 -6.35 22.33 1.10
CA GLU A 343 -6.26 23.50 0.21
C GLU A 343 -7.44 24.47 0.32
N SER A 344 -8.59 23.97 0.75
CA SER A 344 -9.82 24.76 0.92
C SER A 344 -10.16 25.07 2.38
N SER A 345 -9.35 24.58 3.32
CA SER A 345 -9.52 24.83 4.75
C SER A 345 -8.85 26.15 5.15
N THR A 346 -9.28 26.71 6.27
CA THR A 346 -8.56 27.77 7.00
C THR A 346 -8.15 27.33 8.41
N GLY A 347 -8.40 26.06 8.76
CA GLY A 347 -8.08 25.46 10.04
C GLY A 347 -6.69 24.85 10.10
N LEU A 348 -6.52 23.88 11.01
CA LEU A 348 -5.25 23.17 11.16
C LEU A 348 -4.82 22.46 9.87
N SER A 349 -5.74 21.93 9.06
CA SER A 349 -5.35 21.19 7.84
C SER A 349 -4.62 22.09 6.85
N CYS A 350 -5.09 23.31 6.65
CA CYS A 350 -4.40 24.29 5.79
C CYS A 350 -2.96 24.53 6.30
N ARG A 351 -2.82 24.81 7.60
CA ARG A 351 -1.51 25.09 8.21
C ARG A 351 -0.55 23.90 8.11
N VAL A 352 -1.05 22.67 8.26
CA VAL A 352 -0.27 21.43 8.08
C VAL A 352 0.22 21.27 6.64
N LEU A 353 -0.65 21.51 5.66
CA LEU A 353 -0.27 21.47 4.25
C LEU A 353 0.85 22.47 3.95
N TYR A 354 0.74 23.71 4.43
CA TYR A 354 1.79 24.71 4.21
C TYR A 354 3.05 24.46 5.04
N ALA A 355 2.95 23.85 6.23
CA ALA A 355 4.12 23.39 6.96
C ALA A 355 4.88 22.29 6.18
N ALA A 356 4.16 21.36 5.53
CA ALA A 356 4.75 20.36 4.67
C ALA A 356 5.41 21.00 3.42
N ARG A 357 4.72 21.91 2.73
CA ARG A 357 5.26 22.67 1.58
C ARG A 357 6.51 23.49 1.96
N ALA A 358 6.58 23.98 3.19
CA ALA A 358 7.70 24.79 3.67
C ALA A 358 9.04 24.03 3.79
N PHE A 359 9.04 22.70 3.74
CA PHE A 359 10.28 21.94 3.59
C PHE A 359 10.94 22.16 2.22
N GLU A 360 10.14 22.40 1.18
CA GLU A 360 10.59 22.62 -0.19
C GLU A 360 10.66 24.10 -0.58
N ASP A 361 9.71 24.92 -0.08
CA ASP A 361 9.61 26.35 -0.39
C ASP A 361 9.28 27.18 0.86
N LYS A 362 10.27 27.94 1.35
CA LYS A 362 10.14 28.78 2.54
C LYS A 362 9.09 29.88 2.42
N THR A 363 8.61 30.22 1.21
CA THR A 363 7.50 31.17 1.07
C THR A 363 6.19 30.65 1.67
N ALA A 364 6.06 29.35 1.90
CA ALA A 364 4.92 28.74 2.57
C ALA A 364 4.86 29.00 4.09
N CYS A 365 5.94 29.50 4.71
CA CYS A 365 6.02 29.63 6.16
C CYS A 365 5.00 30.60 6.77
N ALA A 366 4.62 31.66 6.05
CA ALA A 366 3.58 32.57 6.51
C ALA A 366 2.22 31.86 6.65
N SER A 367 1.83 31.05 5.65
CA SER A 367 0.62 30.22 5.71
C SER A 367 0.72 29.07 6.70
N ALA A 368 1.90 28.47 6.87
CA ALA A 368 2.13 27.44 7.88
C ALA A 368 1.84 27.94 9.30
N LEU A 369 2.03 29.23 9.58
CA LEU A 369 1.72 29.87 10.87
C LEU A 369 0.35 30.54 10.94
N GLY A 370 -0.45 30.37 9.88
CA GLY A 370 -1.83 30.83 9.83
C GLY A 370 -2.07 32.18 9.17
N GLY A 371 -1.08 32.79 8.52
CA GLY A 371 -1.29 33.97 7.70
C GLY A 371 -1.70 33.64 6.26
N ASP A 372 -1.97 34.69 5.48
CA ASP A 372 -2.16 34.65 4.03
C ASP A 372 -3.30 33.72 3.58
N LEU A 373 -2.97 32.49 3.17
CA LEU A 373 -3.89 31.53 2.58
C LEU A 373 -4.63 30.70 3.63
N CYS A 374 -4.20 30.74 4.89
CA CYS A 374 -4.83 30.02 6.01
C CYS A 374 -5.43 30.94 7.09
N ASP A 375 -5.67 32.23 6.77
CA ASP A 375 -6.25 33.24 7.67
C ASP A 375 -7.79 33.09 7.85
#